data_AF-A0A8X6FRI7-F1
#
_entry.id   AF-A0A8X6FRI7-F1
#
_cell.length_a   1.000
_cell.length_b   1.000
_cell.length_c   1.000
_cell.angle_alpha   90.00
_cell.angle_beta   90.00
_cell.angle_gamma   90.00
#
_symmetry.space_group_name_H-M   'P 1'
#
loop_
_entity.id
_entity.type
_entity.pdbx_description
1 polymer ?
#
loop_
_entity_poly.entity_id
_entity_poly.type
_entity_poly.pdbx_seq_one_letter_code
_entity_poly.pdbx_strand_id
1 'polypeptide(L)'
;MLWKALLTLLALFRSEPTDTSVKSIYPAEVLEPWGLKEWSPGNAGPWGPKTPQEKLAAEKALHNNKFGGDMKIKRKNLLGNSVSDKSLYWPNKTVPYIIDRSIQRQYIEKIDMAINQFKKLTCLKFKPRTNEKDYIKFDNSTTDPGCWSWVGRVGGLQEVNIGEGCQYVGSIVHEIGHALGFWHEHQREDRDKYVTVYERNVTS
;
A
#
# COMPACT_ATOMS: atom_id res chain seq x y z
N MET A 1 -4.38 1.26 16.27
CA MET A 1 -5.44 0.33 15.80
C MET A 1 -5.86 0.56 14.33
N LEU A 2 -4.95 1.04 13.48
CA LEU A 2 -4.94 0.88 12.01
C LEU A 2 -3.54 0.35 11.56
N TRP A 3 -2.90 -0.39 12.48
CA TRP A 3 -1.44 -0.44 12.64
C TRP A 3 -0.75 -1.72 12.11
N LYS A 4 -1.47 -2.76 11.69
CA LYS A 4 -0.82 -3.95 11.13
C LYS A 4 -0.59 -3.90 9.62
N ALA A 5 -1.16 -2.91 8.92
CA ALA A 5 -1.17 -2.87 7.46
C ALA A 5 0.21 -2.59 6.82
N LEU A 6 1.24 -2.32 7.63
CA LEU A 6 2.59 -2.02 7.13
C LEU A 6 3.70 -2.92 7.70
N LEU A 7 3.40 -4.14 8.14
CA LEU A 7 4.46 -5.12 8.43
C LEU A 7 5.21 -5.62 7.19
N THR A 8 4.84 -5.19 5.98
CA THR A 8 5.39 -5.76 4.75
C THR A 8 6.19 -4.79 3.89
N LEU A 9 6.35 -3.51 4.26
CA LEU A 9 7.35 -2.65 3.60
C LEU A 9 8.75 -2.76 4.22
N LEU A 10 8.89 -3.47 5.35
CA LEU A 10 10.17 -3.78 6.01
C LEU A 10 10.52 -5.28 5.91
N ALA A 11 10.18 -5.91 4.80
CA ALA A 11 10.97 -7.04 4.29
C ALA A 11 12.25 -6.58 3.57
N LEU A 12 12.54 -5.27 3.53
CA LEU A 12 13.60 -4.70 2.68
C LEU A 12 14.83 -4.13 3.39
N PHE A 13 14.95 -4.18 4.72
CA PHE A 13 16.26 -3.96 5.36
C PHE A 13 16.55 -4.94 6.50
N ARG A 14 17.34 -5.96 6.12
CA ARG A 14 18.04 -6.98 6.94
C ARG A 14 17.20 -8.09 7.60
N SER A 15 17.38 -9.29 7.07
CA SER A 15 18.00 -10.36 7.87
C SER A 15 19.01 -11.09 6.98
N GLU A 16 20.22 -11.28 7.50
CA GLU A 16 21.10 -12.34 6.98
C GLU A 16 20.37 -13.70 7.04
N PRO A 17 20.78 -14.71 6.25
CA PRO A 17 20.01 -15.94 6.03
C PRO A 17 19.78 -16.85 7.25
N THR A 18 20.13 -16.43 8.48
CA THR A 18 20.30 -17.35 9.62
C THR A 18 19.57 -16.98 10.92
N ASP A 19 18.81 -15.88 11.00
CA ASP A 19 18.09 -15.54 12.24
C ASP A 19 16.65 -16.09 12.24
N THR A 20 16.45 -17.19 12.96
CA THR A 20 15.16 -17.87 13.15
C THR A 20 14.39 -17.41 14.40
N SER A 21 14.82 -16.34 15.08
CA SER A 21 14.32 -16.00 16.41
C SER A 21 13.16 -14.99 16.46
N VAL A 22 12.54 -14.64 15.33
CA VAL A 22 11.39 -13.71 15.33
C VAL A 22 10.10 -14.43 15.75
N LYS A 23 9.77 -14.39 17.04
CA LYS A 23 8.42 -14.77 17.51
C LYS A 23 7.41 -13.70 17.10
N SER A 24 6.35 -14.12 16.42
CA SER A 24 5.21 -13.29 15.99
C SER A 24 4.65 -12.47 17.17
N ILE A 25 4.62 -11.15 17.02
CA ILE A 25 4.13 -10.18 18.00
C ILE A 25 2.58 -10.10 18.01
N TYR A 26 1.91 -11.00 17.30
CA TYR A 26 0.48 -10.89 17.01
C TYR A 26 -0.31 -12.16 17.33
N PRO A 27 -1.51 -12.02 17.94
CA PRO A 27 -2.41 -13.15 18.18
C PRO A 27 -2.85 -13.79 16.86
N ALA A 28 -2.94 -15.12 16.84
CA ALA A 28 -3.26 -15.94 15.68
C ALA A 28 -4.60 -15.56 15.01
N GLU A 29 -5.58 -15.12 15.80
CA GLU A 29 -6.91 -14.68 15.34
C GLU A 29 -6.85 -13.51 14.33
N VAL A 30 -5.80 -12.68 14.40
CA VAL A 30 -5.60 -11.56 13.46
C VAL A 30 -4.91 -12.01 12.17
N LEU A 31 -4.33 -13.21 12.13
CA LEU A 31 -3.56 -13.75 11.00
C LEU A 31 -4.38 -14.72 10.13
N GLU A 32 -5.41 -15.36 10.71
CA GLU A 32 -6.26 -16.36 10.05
C GLU A 32 -6.97 -15.85 8.79
N PRO A 33 -7.58 -14.64 8.77
CA PRO A 33 -8.29 -14.15 7.58
C PRO A 33 -7.37 -13.83 6.39
N TRP A 34 -6.05 -13.82 6.61
CA TRP A 34 -5.03 -13.46 5.64
C TRP A 34 -4.30 -14.68 5.05
N GLY A 35 -4.60 -15.89 5.51
CA GLY A 35 -3.85 -17.09 5.12
C GLY A 35 -2.37 -17.05 5.56
N LEU A 36 -2.02 -16.23 6.55
CA LEU A 36 -0.63 -15.97 6.97
C LEU A 36 -0.05 -17.02 7.91
N LYS A 37 -0.77 -18.09 8.24
CA LYS A 37 -0.21 -19.24 8.97
C LYS A 37 0.96 -19.91 8.24
N GLU A 38 1.12 -19.66 6.94
CA GLU A 38 2.19 -20.21 6.10
C GLU A 38 3.28 -19.21 5.72
N TRP A 39 3.29 -18.00 6.28
CA TRP A 39 4.35 -17.04 5.95
C TRP A 39 5.71 -17.54 6.50
N SER A 40 6.60 -17.89 5.59
CA SER A 40 8.01 -18.19 5.84
C SER A 40 8.90 -17.25 5.01
N PRO A 41 10.13 -16.95 5.44
CA PRO A 41 11.09 -16.22 4.61
C PRO A 41 11.26 -16.96 3.27
N GLY A 42 10.75 -16.37 2.19
CA GLY A 42 10.78 -16.96 0.83
C GLY A 42 9.40 -17.23 0.21
N ASN A 43 8.36 -17.40 1.01
CA ASN A 43 6.98 -17.54 0.54
C ASN A 43 6.24 -16.21 0.69
N ALA A 44 6.17 -15.43 -0.39
CA ALA A 44 5.08 -14.49 -0.53
C ALA A 44 3.80 -15.31 -0.35
N GLY A 45 2.92 -14.96 0.61
CA GLY A 45 1.66 -15.66 0.82
C GLY A 45 0.84 -15.77 -0.48
N PRO A 46 -0.32 -16.44 -0.52
CA PRO A 46 -1.08 -16.72 -1.75
C PRO A 46 -1.31 -15.52 -2.68
N TRP A 47 -1.17 -14.29 -2.17
CA TRP A 47 -1.50 -13.03 -2.84
C TRP A 47 -0.33 -12.18 -3.35
N GLY A 48 0.93 -12.63 -3.22
CA GLY A 48 2.13 -11.89 -3.68
C GLY A 48 2.87 -12.56 -4.84
N PRO A 49 3.92 -11.91 -5.39
CA PRO A 49 4.70 -12.42 -6.52
C PRO A 49 5.35 -13.77 -6.20
N LYS A 50 5.19 -14.76 -7.09
CA LYS A 50 5.60 -16.15 -6.86
C LYS A 50 6.90 -16.49 -7.57
N THR A 51 7.07 -16.00 -8.78
CA THR A 51 8.22 -16.27 -9.64
C THR A 51 9.31 -15.20 -9.48
N PRO A 52 10.59 -15.51 -9.82
CA PRO A 52 11.65 -14.50 -9.86
C PRO A 52 11.32 -13.31 -10.77
N GLN A 53 10.67 -13.56 -11.91
CA GLN A 53 10.26 -12.52 -12.86
C GLN A 53 9.21 -11.59 -12.25
N GLU A 54 8.21 -12.15 -11.58
CA GLU A 54 7.20 -11.38 -10.85
C GLU A 54 7.81 -10.56 -9.71
N LYS A 55 8.77 -11.13 -8.97
CA LYS A 55 9.49 -10.41 -7.91
C LYS A 55 10.28 -9.22 -8.47
N LEU A 56 10.99 -9.42 -9.58
CA LEU A 56 11.73 -8.37 -10.27
C LEU A 56 10.81 -7.27 -10.82
N ALA A 57 9.65 -7.65 -11.38
CA ALA A 57 8.66 -6.68 -11.88
C ALA A 57 8.11 -5.84 -10.72
N ALA A 58 7.77 -6.48 -9.60
CA ALA A 58 7.30 -5.77 -8.40
C ALA A 58 8.37 -4.83 -7.84
N GLU A 59 9.63 -5.25 -7.77
CA GLU A 59 10.75 -4.41 -7.31
C GLU A 59 10.93 -3.17 -8.20
N LYS A 60 10.97 -3.35 -9.54
CA LYS A 60 11.09 -2.23 -10.48
C LYS A 60 9.94 -1.23 -10.35
N ALA A 61 8.73 -1.70 -10.04
CA ALA A 61 7.56 -0.84 -9.89
C ALA A 61 7.63 0.09 -8.67
N LEU A 62 8.44 -0.26 -7.65
CA LEU A 62 8.63 0.49 -6.41
C LEU A 62 9.67 1.62 -6.52
N HIS A 63 10.56 1.56 -7.52
CA HIS A 63 11.62 2.54 -7.73
C HIS A 63 11.24 3.55 -8.80
N ASN A 64 10.43 4.54 -8.44
CA ASN A 64 10.10 5.65 -9.32
C ASN A 64 10.43 7.00 -8.66
N ASN A 65 10.42 8.08 -9.44
CA ASN A 65 10.83 9.42 -9.01
C ASN A 65 9.76 10.13 -8.14
N LYS A 66 9.09 9.40 -7.25
CA LYS A 66 8.11 9.91 -6.29
C LYS A 66 8.69 9.95 -4.89
N PHE A 67 8.02 10.70 -4.03
CA PHE A 67 8.43 10.75 -2.63
C PHE A 67 8.29 9.36 -2.00
N GLY A 68 9.35 8.88 -1.34
CA GLY A 68 9.36 7.52 -0.79
C GLY A 68 9.30 6.39 -1.83
N GLY A 69 9.35 6.71 -3.13
CA GLY A 69 9.26 5.73 -4.22
C GLY A 69 7.87 5.59 -4.84
N ASP A 70 6.80 6.00 -4.18
CA ASP A 70 5.40 5.73 -4.61
C ASP A 70 4.37 6.80 -4.21
N MET A 71 4.76 7.85 -3.47
CA MET A 71 3.81 8.87 -2.99
C MET A 71 3.83 10.16 -3.80
N LYS A 72 2.65 10.56 -4.29
CA LYS A 72 2.38 11.94 -4.74
C LYS A 72 1.83 12.77 -3.59
N ILE A 73 2.43 13.93 -3.34
CA ILE A 73 2.13 14.75 -2.15
C ILE A 73 1.65 16.13 -2.58
N LYS A 74 0.47 16.51 -2.10
CA LYS A 74 -0.04 17.88 -2.28
C LYS A 74 0.53 18.84 -1.24
N ARG A 75 0.69 18.37 0.01
CA ARG A 75 1.30 19.12 1.13
C ARG A 75 1.95 18.12 2.08
N LYS A 76 3.13 18.45 2.62
CA LYS A 76 3.79 17.63 3.64
C LYS A 76 3.25 17.98 5.03
N ASN A 77 2.64 17.02 5.70
CA ASN A 77 1.92 17.22 6.96
C ASN A 77 1.82 15.92 7.79
N LEU A 78 2.95 15.23 7.95
CA LEU A 78 3.05 13.98 8.67
C LEU A 78 2.73 14.15 10.17
N LEU A 79 2.00 13.20 10.74
CA LEU A 79 1.91 12.94 12.19
C LEU A 79 1.94 11.42 12.39
N GLY A 80 3.03 10.92 12.93
CA GLY A 80 3.30 9.47 12.94
C GLY A 80 3.44 8.95 11.52
N ASN A 81 2.55 8.06 11.10
CA ASN A 81 2.50 7.51 9.73
C ASN A 81 1.26 8.00 8.95
N SER A 82 0.59 9.05 9.41
CA SER A 82 -0.66 9.52 8.81
C SER A 82 -0.63 11.02 8.55
N VAL A 83 -1.48 11.51 7.67
CA VAL A 83 -1.68 12.96 7.50
C VAL A 83 -2.36 13.55 8.74
N SER A 84 -1.80 14.66 9.22
CA SER A 84 -2.32 15.43 10.35
C SER A 84 -3.47 16.37 9.97
N ASP A 85 -3.50 16.84 8.72
CA ASP A 85 -4.52 17.76 8.21
C ASP A 85 -5.82 16.99 7.90
N LYS A 86 -6.85 17.22 8.72
CA LYS A 86 -8.17 16.62 8.55
C LYS A 86 -8.83 16.98 7.22
N SER A 87 -8.42 18.07 6.55
CA SER A 87 -8.93 18.41 5.23
C SER A 87 -8.58 17.37 4.16
N LEU A 88 -7.53 16.57 4.39
CA LEU A 88 -7.14 15.46 3.53
C LEU A 88 -7.90 14.15 3.83
N TYR A 89 -8.80 14.13 4.82
CA TYR A 89 -9.60 12.94 5.09
C TYR A 89 -10.75 12.81 4.09
N TRP A 90 -11.14 11.57 3.83
CA TRP A 90 -12.34 11.25 3.07
C TRP A 90 -13.61 11.54 3.91
N PRO A 91 -14.50 12.44 3.46
CA PRO A 91 -15.69 12.81 4.21
C PRO A 91 -16.59 11.59 4.48
N ASN A 92 -17.22 11.57 5.65
CA ASN A 92 -18.12 10.48 6.07
C ASN A 92 -17.48 9.09 5.98
N LYS A 93 -16.15 9.02 6.05
CA LYS A 93 -15.36 7.78 5.94
C LYS A 93 -15.67 7.03 4.64
N THR A 94 -16.08 7.75 3.60
CA THR A 94 -16.55 7.17 2.34
C THR A 94 -15.62 7.54 1.20
N VAL A 95 -15.12 6.52 0.51
CA VAL A 95 -14.23 6.63 -0.65
C VAL A 95 -14.99 6.20 -1.90
N PRO A 96 -15.50 7.15 -2.72
CA PRO A 96 -16.04 6.84 -4.03
C PRO A 96 -14.90 6.41 -4.96
N TYR A 97 -15.15 5.41 -5.82
CA TYR A 97 -14.15 4.92 -6.75
C TYR A 97 -14.72 4.57 -8.12
N ILE A 98 -13.85 4.63 -9.13
CA ILE A 98 -14.08 4.02 -10.44
C ILE A 98 -12.88 3.13 -10.79
N ILE A 99 -13.10 2.17 -11.69
CA ILE A 99 -12.05 1.34 -12.27
C ILE A 99 -11.94 1.72 -13.74
N ASP A 100 -10.77 2.21 -14.15
CA ASP A 100 -10.50 2.58 -15.53
C ASP A 100 -10.45 1.34 -16.45
N ARG A 101 -10.78 1.51 -17.74
CA ARG A 101 -10.78 0.40 -18.70
C ARG A 101 -9.37 -0.15 -18.97
N SER A 102 -8.33 0.60 -18.64
CA SER A 102 -6.93 0.15 -18.70
C SER A 102 -6.60 -0.96 -17.71
N ILE A 103 -7.41 -1.14 -16.66
CA ILE A 103 -7.27 -2.28 -15.76
C ILE A 103 -7.81 -3.53 -16.46
N GLN A 104 -6.91 -4.48 -16.72
CA GLN A 104 -7.29 -5.76 -17.32
C GLN A 104 -8.28 -6.50 -16.42
N ARG A 105 -9.27 -7.16 -17.04
CA ARG A 105 -10.39 -7.82 -16.34
C ARG A 105 -9.96 -8.80 -15.25
N GLN A 106 -8.84 -9.51 -15.47
CA GLN A 106 -8.26 -10.47 -14.52
C GLN A 106 -7.76 -9.84 -13.21
N TYR A 107 -7.57 -8.52 -13.16
CA TYR A 107 -7.09 -7.81 -11.96
C TYR A 107 -8.21 -7.07 -11.21
N ILE A 108 -9.42 -7.00 -11.77
CA ILE A 108 -10.57 -6.35 -11.12
C ILE A 108 -10.92 -7.06 -9.79
N GLU A 109 -10.88 -8.40 -9.78
CA GLU A 109 -11.13 -9.18 -8.56
C GLU A 109 -10.13 -8.83 -7.45
N LYS A 110 -8.86 -8.57 -7.79
CA LYS A 110 -7.83 -8.18 -6.81
C LYS A 110 -8.10 -6.81 -6.20
N ILE A 111 -8.66 -5.87 -6.97
CA ILE A 111 -9.12 -4.57 -6.47
C ILE A 111 -10.30 -4.76 -5.52
N ASP A 112 -11.29 -5.57 -5.89
CA ASP A 112 -12.45 -5.86 -5.04
C ASP A 112 -12.04 -6.55 -3.73
N MET A 113 -11.07 -7.47 -3.79
CA MET A 113 -10.47 -8.09 -2.62
C MET A 113 -9.80 -7.05 -1.71
N ALA A 114 -8.96 -6.17 -2.25
CA ALA A 114 -8.29 -5.11 -1.50
C ALA A 114 -9.30 -4.17 -0.82
N ILE A 115 -10.32 -3.70 -1.55
CA ILE A 115 -11.40 -2.87 -1.02
C ILE A 115 -12.15 -3.60 0.11
N ASN A 116 -12.45 -4.88 -0.08
CA ASN A 116 -13.16 -5.68 0.91
C ASN A 116 -12.35 -5.88 2.21
N GLN A 117 -11.01 -5.86 2.17
CA GLN A 117 -10.20 -5.85 3.39
C GLN A 117 -10.51 -4.61 4.24
N PHE A 118 -10.51 -3.41 3.65
CA PHE A 118 -10.84 -2.19 4.38
C PHE A 118 -12.28 -2.19 4.90
N LYS A 119 -13.25 -2.64 4.09
CA LYS A 119 -14.67 -2.72 4.51
C LYS A 119 -14.89 -3.68 5.68
N LYS A 120 -14.15 -4.80 5.74
CA LYS A 120 -14.27 -5.80 6.80
C LYS A 120 -13.58 -5.39 8.10
N LEU A 121 -12.43 -4.71 7.99
CA LEU A 121 -11.52 -4.49 9.12
C LEU A 121 -11.59 -3.07 9.68
N THR A 122 -12.29 -2.16 9.01
CA THR A 122 -12.36 -0.76 9.39
C THR A 122 -13.79 -0.23 9.27
N CYS A 123 -14.01 1.01 9.71
CA CYS A 123 -15.28 1.70 9.49
C CYS A 123 -15.36 2.46 8.15
N LEU A 124 -14.41 2.25 7.24
CA LEU A 124 -14.40 2.87 5.91
C LEU A 124 -15.46 2.24 5.01
N LYS A 125 -16.06 3.09 4.18
CA LYS A 125 -17.05 2.72 3.17
C LYS A 125 -16.43 2.97 1.80
N PHE A 126 -16.46 1.96 0.94
CA PHE A 126 -16.08 2.11 -0.46
C PHE A 126 -17.33 1.93 -1.30
N LYS A 127 -17.52 2.78 -2.30
CA LYS A 127 -18.66 2.68 -3.21
C LYS A 127 -18.28 3.05 -4.64
N PRO A 128 -18.86 2.39 -5.65
CA PRO A 128 -18.80 2.88 -7.02
C PRO A 128 -19.27 4.32 -7.07
N ARG A 129 -18.49 5.17 -7.74
CA ARG A 129 -18.80 6.58 -7.91
C ARG A 129 -20.03 6.74 -8.80
N THR A 130 -20.87 7.71 -8.47
CA THR A 130 -21.92 8.22 -9.35
C THR A 130 -21.62 9.67 -9.74
N ASN A 131 -21.86 10.63 -8.85
CA ASN A 131 -21.72 12.06 -9.09
C ASN A 131 -20.76 12.77 -8.13
N GLU A 132 -20.05 12.02 -7.28
CA GLU A 132 -19.14 12.60 -6.31
C GLU A 132 -18.00 13.36 -7.01
N LYS A 133 -17.73 14.58 -6.53
CA LYS A 133 -16.65 15.41 -7.04
C LYS A 133 -15.28 14.78 -6.79
N ASP A 134 -15.09 14.25 -5.58
CA ASP A 134 -13.83 13.67 -5.13
C ASP A 134 -13.92 12.15 -5.13
N TYR A 135 -12.99 11.48 -5.79
CA TYR A 135 -13.00 10.02 -5.93
C TYR A 135 -11.64 9.50 -6.39
N ILE A 136 -11.38 8.22 -6.11
CA ILE A 136 -10.21 7.53 -6.63
C ILE A 136 -10.52 6.87 -7.99
N LYS A 137 -9.57 6.90 -8.91
CA LYS A 137 -9.59 6.12 -10.15
C LYS A 137 -8.47 5.10 -10.11
N PHE A 138 -8.80 3.81 -10.06
CA PHE A 138 -7.82 2.76 -10.29
C PHE A 138 -7.42 2.77 -11.76
N ASP A 139 -6.14 2.98 -12.06
CA ASP A 139 -5.65 3.31 -13.40
C ASP A 139 -4.37 2.52 -13.75
N ASN A 140 -4.20 2.18 -15.02
CA ASN A 140 -2.96 1.64 -15.60
C ASN A 140 -2.69 2.23 -17.01
N SER A 141 -3.33 3.36 -17.33
CA SER A 141 -3.16 4.07 -18.61
C SER A 141 -2.14 5.20 -18.54
N THR A 142 -1.63 5.50 -17.34
CA THR A 142 -0.73 6.64 -17.15
C THR A 142 0.63 6.36 -17.81
N THR A 143 1.27 7.41 -18.31
CA THR A 143 2.67 7.35 -18.79
C THR A 143 3.68 7.33 -17.63
N ASP A 144 3.19 7.27 -16.39
CA ASP A 144 3.96 7.37 -15.16
C ASP A 144 4.01 5.97 -14.52
N PRO A 145 5.02 5.15 -14.85
CA PRO A 145 5.04 3.73 -14.50
C PRO A 145 5.17 3.49 -13.00
N GLY A 146 4.87 2.26 -12.58
CA GLY A 146 5.05 1.79 -11.20
C GLY A 146 3.78 1.81 -10.36
N CYS A 147 3.92 1.56 -9.07
CA CYS A 147 2.81 1.59 -8.11
C CYS A 147 2.85 2.93 -7.40
N TRP A 148 1.74 3.67 -7.41
CA TRP A 148 1.70 4.95 -6.73
C TRP A 148 0.29 5.48 -6.50
N SER A 149 0.20 6.41 -5.55
CA SER A 149 -1.05 7.07 -5.18
C SER A 149 -0.76 8.45 -4.56
N TRP A 150 -1.80 9.29 -4.52
CA TRP A 150 -1.75 10.51 -3.74
C TRP A 150 -1.89 10.22 -2.25
N VAL A 151 -1.16 10.95 -1.41
CA VAL A 151 -1.30 10.83 0.05
C VAL A 151 -2.50 11.65 0.53
N GLY A 152 -3.58 10.95 0.88
CA GLY A 152 -4.86 11.51 1.32
C GLY A 152 -5.77 11.96 0.18
N ARG A 153 -6.92 12.53 0.54
CA ARG A 153 -7.87 13.11 -0.41
C ARG A 153 -7.36 14.47 -0.90
N VAL A 154 -7.01 14.54 -2.19
CA VAL A 154 -6.46 15.76 -2.81
C VAL A 154 -7.51 16.65 -3.49
N GLY A 155 -8.72 16.12 -3.67
CA GLY A 155 -9.87 16.78 -4.31
C GLY A 155 -9.93 16.53 -5.81
N GLY A 156 -11.14 16.42 -6.36
CA GLY A 156 -11.37 15.99 -7.75
C GLY A 156 -11.09 14.50 -7.97
N LEU A 157 -10.89 14.13 -9.23
CA LEU A 157 -10.35 12.82 -9.60
C LEU A 157 -8.90 12.73 -9.09
N GLN A 158 -8.56 11.64 -8.40
CA GLN A 158 -7.18 11.29 -8.09
C GLN A 158 -6.89 9.84 -8.46
N GLU A 159 -5.74 9.58 -9.06
CA GLU A 159 -5.35 8.25 -9.50
C GLU A 159 -4.79 7.40 -8.34
N VAL A 160 -5.09 6.10 -8.43
CA VAL A 160 -4.37 5.02 -7.77
C VAL A 160 -3.81 4.16 -8.90
N ASN A 161 -2.51 4.29 -9.17
CA ASN A 161 -1.89 3.67 -10.33
C ASN A 161 -1.47 2.23 -10.01
N ILE A 162 -2.03 1.28 -10.76
CA ILE A 162 -1.72 -0.15 -10.67
C ILE A 162 -0.95 -0.54 -11.93
N GLY A 163 0.28 -0.04 -12.02
CA GLY A 163 1.23 -0.34 -13.09
C GLY A 163 1.61 -1.81 -13.18
N GLU A 164 2.37 -2.20 -14.21
CA GLU A 164 3.00 -3.53 -14.29
C GLU A 164 3.78 -3.85 -13.01
N GLY A 165 3.53 -5.03 -12.43
CA GLY A 165 4.13 -5.44 -11.16
C GLY A 165 3.33 -5.04 -9.91
N CYS A 166 2.27 -4.25 -10.05
CA CYS A 166 1.43 -3.77 -8.94
C CYS A 166 0.15 -4.58 -8.75
N GLN A 167 -0.13 -5.56 -9.61
CA GLN A 167 -1.41 -6.29 -9.63
C GLN A 167 -1.47 -7.39 -8.55
N TYR A 168 -1.07 -7.06 -7.33
CA TYR A 168 -1.14 -7.93 -6.16
C TYR A 168 -2.05 -7.28 -5.13
N VAL A 169 -2.82 -8.09 -4.39
CA VAL A 169 -3.77 -7.55 -3.39
C VAL A 169 -3.04 -6.68 -2.36
N GLY A 170 -1.84 -7.09 -1.94
CA GLY A 170 -1.00 -6.32 -1.01
C GLY A 170 -0.60 -4.95 -1.57
N SER A 171 -0.12 -4.88 -2.80
CA SER A 171 0.23 -3.62 -3.47
C SER A 171 -0.98 -2.70 -3.61
N ILE A 172 -2.14 -3.24 -4.01
CA ILE A 172 -3.37 -2.44 -4.15
C ILE A 172 -3.84 -1.92 -2.78
N VAL A 173 -3.77 -2.74 -1.72
CA VAL A 173 -4.08 -2.31 -0.34
C VAL A 173 -3.15 -1.18 0.09
N HIS A 174 -1.86 -1.29 -0.22
CA HIS A 174 -0.86 -0.28 0.08
C HIS A 174 -1.17 1.06 -0.59
N GLU A 175 -1.47 1.05 -1.89
CA GLU A 175 -1.80 2.28 -2.63
C GLU A 175 -3.15 2.90 -2.20
N ILE A 176 -4.13 2.08 -1.80
CA ILE A 176 -5.34 2.58 -1.13
C ILE A 176 -4.98 3.22 0.22
N GLY A 177 -4.03 2.64 0.96
CA GLY A 177 -3.50 3.21 2.20
C GLY A 177 -2.96 4.62 2.00
N HIS A 178 -2.16 4.85 0.95
CA HIS A 178 -1.73 6.19 0.57
C HIS A 178 -2.92 7.10 0.27
N ALA A 179 -3.90 6.67 -0.54
CA ALA A 179 -5.10 7.45 -0.83
C ALA A 179 -5.91 7.81 0.42
N LEU A 180 -5.84 6.99 1.47
CA LEU A 180 -6.49 7.24 2.77
C LEU A 180 -5.70 8.21 3.67
N GLY A 181 -4.46 8.54 3.30
CA GLY A 181 -3.61 9.49 4.02
C GLY A 181 -2.51 8.85 4.85
N PHE A 182 -2.12 7.61 4.57
CA PHE A 182 -0.98 6.98 5.22
C PHE A 182 0.33 7.22 4.45
N TRP A 183 1.39 7.43 5.22
CA TRP A 183 2.78 7.46 4.77
C TRP A 183 3.43 6.10 5.09
N HIS A 184 4.67 5.88 4.67
CA HIS A 184 5.38 4.66 5.08
C HIS A 184 5.78 4.72 6.57
N GLU A 185 5.76 3.57 7.26
CA GLU A 185 6.15 3.46 8.69
C GLU A 185 7.55 4.00 8.92
N HIS A 186 8.48 3.60 8.04
CA HIS A 186 9.89 3.92 8.22
C HIS A 186 10.15 5.43 8.08
N GLN A 187 9.13 6.22 7.71
CA GLN A 187 9.17 7.68 7.66
C GLN A 187 8.68 8.35 8.94
N ARG A 188 8.19 7.58 9.92
CA ARG A 188 7.79 8.11 11.23
C ARG A 188 8.94 8.83 11.92
N GLU A 189 8.56 9.86 12.67
CA GLU A 189 9.48 10.68 13.46
C GLU A 189 10.26 9.87 14.52
N ASP A 190 9.68 8.77 15.02
CA ASP A 190 10.30 7.90 16.02
C ASP A 190 10.92 6.62 15.45
N ARG A 191 11.07 6.51 14.12
CA ARG A 191 11.57 5.29 13.45
C ARG A 191 12.97 4.86 13.90
N ASP A 192 13.84 5.80 14.27
CA ASP A 192 15.22 5.50 14.70
C ASP A 192 15.29 4.76 16.04
N LYS A 193 14.16 4.65 16.77
CA LYS A 193 14.05 3.77 17.96
C LYS A 193 13.83 2.29 17.59
N TYR A 194 13.44 2.02 16.35
CA TYR A 194 12.99 0.69 15.91
C TYR A 194 13.83 0.12 14.76
N VAL A 195 14.37 0.98 13.89
CA VAL A 195 15.15 0.58 12.72
C VAL A 195 16.41 1.43 12.57
N THR A 196 17.46 0.86 11.99
CA THR A 196 18.68 1.58 11.62
C THR A 196 18.82 1.60 10.10
N VAL A 197 18.88 2.79 9.52
CA VAL A 197 19.11 2.97 8.08
C VAL A 197 20.61 3.01 7.82
N TYR A 198 21.13 2.02 7.10
CA TYR A 198 22.51 2.02 6.65
C TYR A 198 22.58 2.77 5.31
N GLU A 199 22.79 4.09 5.36
CA GLU A 199 22.79 4.96 4.18
C GLU A 199 23.75 4.50 3.07
N ARG A 200 24.89 3.92 3.45
CA ARG A 200 25.85 3.32 2.50
C ARG A 200 25.27 2.21 1.60
N ASN A 201 24.12 1.64 1.98
CA ASN A 201 23.43 0.59 1.24
C ASN A 201 22.20 1.14 0.47
N VAL A 202 21.95 2.45 0.51
CA VAL A 202 20.84 3.07 -0.21
C VAL A 202 21.34 3.49 -1.59
N THR A 203 20.67 2.99 -2.62
CA THR A 203 20.96 3.36 -4.02
C THR A 203 20.42 4.76 -4.31
N SER A 204 21.23 5.59 -4.96
CA SER A 204 20.86 6.92 -5.46
C SER A 204 19.97 6.86 -6.71
#